data_AF-A0A350XDG4-F1
#
_entry.id   AF-A0A350XDG4-F1
#
_cell.length_a   1.000
_cell.length_b   1.000
_cell.length_c   1.000
_cell.angle_alpha   90.00
_cell.angle_beta   90.00
_cell.angle_gamma   90.00
#
_symmetry.space_group_name_H-M   'P 1'
#
loop_
_entity.id
_entity.type
_entity.pdbx_description
1 polymer ?
#
loop_
_entity_poly.entity_id
_entity_poly.type
_entity_poly.pdbx_seq_one_letter_code
_entity_poly.pdbx_strand_id
1 'polypeptide(L)'
;MSNSVLNEKKLLTLPSDQEASGRTLGAEEIALITEAIQSGTLTSTKGNFVKTLEKLLAELVGVKYAYGCASGSAAVHVAIAAIDPEPGDEIITTSITDMGALTPIVYQGAIPVFADVDPKTWNVTAETIEPCISDRTKAIIVTHLFGNPCNMTEIMELARSRNIPVIEDCAQAYGAKHNGQHVGSIGDIGC
;
A
#
# COMPACT_ATOMS: atom_id res chain seq x y z
N MET A 1 -0.75 -52.83 15.95
CA MET A 1 -1.46 -51.76 15.22
C MET A 1 -2.14 -50.87 16.24
N SER A 2 -1.64 -49.65 16.47
CA SER A 2 -2.46 -48.57 17.03
C SER A 2 -1.92 -47.24 16.51
N ASN A 3 -2.59 -46.73 15.49
CA ASN A 3 -2.52 -45.33 15.08
C ASN A 3 -3.01 -44.45 16.23
N SER A 4 -2.27 -43.41 16.60
CA SER A 4 -2.81 -42.10 16.99
C SER A 4 -1.74 -41.22 17.65
N VAL A 5 -0.91 -40.56 16.83
CA VAL A 5 -0.32 -39.27 17.22
C VAL A 5 -0.24 -38.40 15.96
N LEU A 6 -1.41 -38.06 15.40
CA LEU A 6 -1.51 -36.87 14.55
C LEU A 6 -1.96 -35.75 15.48
N ASN A 7 -0.98 -34.97 15.90
CA ASN A 7 -1.12 -33.73 16.64
C ASN A 7 -2.22 -32.88 15.95
N GLU A 8 -3.30 -32.57 16.66
CA GLU A 8 -4.31 -31.61 16.21
C GLU A 8 -3.66 -30.23 16.10
N LYS A 9 -3.03 -29.94 14.95
CA LYS A 9 -2.67 -28.58 14.59
C LYS A 9 -3.98 -27.80 14.54
N LYS A 10 -4.21 -26.95 15.53
CA LYS A 10 -5.27 -25.95 15.54
C LYS A 10 -5.20 -25.22 14.19
N LEU A 11 -6.17 -25.48 13.32
CA LEU A 11 -6.22 -24.90 11.98
C LEU A 11 -6.23 -23.38 12.14
N LEU A 12 -5.26 -22.70 11.53
CA LEU A 12 -5.25 -21.25 11.47
C LEU A 12 -6.51 -20.80 10.73
N THR A 13 -7.42 -20.13 11.42
CA THR A 13 -8.60 -19.55 10.80
C THR A 13 -8.17 -18.22 10.18
N LEU A 14 -8.13 -18.17 8.85
CA LEU A 14 -7.80 -16.95 8.13
C LEU A 14 -8.96 -15.97 8.21
N PRO A 15 -8.70 -14.64 8.23
CA PRO A 15 -9.75 -13.64 8.19
C PRO A 15 -10.67 -13.84 6.98
N SER A 16 -11.98 -13.68 7.20
CA SER A 16 -13.00 -13.70 6.15
C SER A 16 -13.71 -12.35 6.05
N ASP A 17 -14.11 -11.99 4.84
CA ASP A 17 -15.04 -10.89 4.58
C ASP A 17 -16.49 -11.28 4.87
N GLN A 18 -16.80 -12.58 4.89
CA GLN A 18 -18.15 -13.11 5.10
C GLN A 18 -18.57 -13.19 6.57
N GLU A 19 -17.61 -13.23 7.50
CA GLU A 19 -17.89 -13.31 8.94
C GLU A 19 -16.72 -12.75 9.79
N ALA A 20 -16.82 -12.85 11.13
CA ALA A 20 -15.94 -12.16 12.08
C ALA A 20 -14.64 -12.92 12.43
N SER A 21 -14.52 -14.17 12.03
CA SER A 21 -13.31 -15.00 12.02
C SER A 21 -12.07 -14.25 11.61
N GLY A 22 -10.99 -14.46 12.35
CA GLY A 22 -9.68 -13.87 12.08
C GLY A 22 -9.61 -12.35 12.26
N ARG A 23 -10.72 -11.66 12.54
CA ARG A 23 -10.70 -10.23 12.90
C ARG A 23 -10.33 -10.08 14.37
N THR A 24 -9.47 -9.10 14.64
CA THR A 24 -8.91 -8.85 15.98
C THR A 24 -9.55 -7.67 16.70
N LEU A 25 -10.64 -7.10 16.17
CA LEU A 25 -11.34 -5.98 16.80
C LEU A 25 -12.01 -6.44 18.10
N GLY A 26 -11.70 -5.77 19.21
CA GLY A 26 -12.10 -6.14 20.56
C GLY A 26 -12.65 -4.97 21.38
N ALA A 27 -12.54 -5.12 22.71
CA ALA A 27 -13.10 -4.16 23.66
C ALA A 27 -12.44 -2.76 23.54
N GLU A 28 -11.17 -2.70 23.15
CA GLU A 28 -10.43 -1.44 22.98
C GLU A 28 -11.01 -0.62 21.82
N GLU A 29 -11.24 -1.23 20.66
CA GLU A 29 -11.84 -0.55 19.51
C GLU A 29 -13.28 -0.12 19.80
N ILE A 30 -14.05 -0.93 20.54
CA ILE A 30 -15.41 -0.58 20.99
C ILE A 30 -15.39 0.64 21.93
N ALA A 31 -14.41 0.72 22.83
CA ALA A 31 -14.26 1.87 23.72
C ALA A 31 -13.90 3.13 22.92
N LEU A 32 -12.93 3.05 22.01
CA LEU A 32 -12.48 4.18 21.18
C LEU A 32 -13.59 4.70 20.26
N ILE A 33 -14.37 3.82 19.61
CA ILE A 33 -15.50 4.26 18.78
C ILE A 33 -16.60 4.91 19.62
N THR A 34 -16.85 4.40 20.83
CA THR A 34 -17.82 4.99 21.76
C THR A 34 -17.39 6.39 22.19
N GLU A 35 -16.11 6.56 22.54
CA GLU A 35 -15.54 7.86 22.87
C GLU A 35 -15.65 8.84 21.68
N ALA A 36 -15.31 8.40 20.47
CA ALA A 36 -15.44 9.20 19.27
C ALA A 36 -16.89 9.68 19.04
N ILE A 37 -17.87 8.79 19.19
CA ILE A 37 -19.30 9.11 19.07
C ILE A 37 -19.72 10.12 20.15
N GLN A 38 -19.38 9.86 21.41
CA GLN A 38 -19.75 10.70 22.53
C GLN A 38 -19.10 12.10 22.47
N SER A 39 -17.94 12.23 21.84
CA SER A 39 -17.28 13.52 21.62
C SER A 39 -18.09 14.50 20.75
N GLY A 40 -19.05 13.99 19.95
CA GLY A 40 -19.81 14.77 18.98
C GLY A 40 -18.98 15.33 17.81
N THR A 41 -17.68 15.03 17.74
CA THR A 41 -16.76 15.58 16.73
C THR A 41 -16.31 14.48 15.76
N LEU A 42 -17.19 14.15 14.81
CA LEU A 42 -17.01 12.99 13.91
C LEU A 42 -16.22 13.30 12.63
N THR A 43 -15.50 14.43 12.58
CA THR A 43 -14.74 14.85 11.39
C THR A 43 -13.26 15.00 11.73
N SER A 44 -12.38 14.63 10.80
CA SER A 44 -10.93 14.70 10.99
C SER A 44 -10.40 16.12 11.19
N THR A 45 -11.06 17.13 10.61
CA THR A 45 -10.61 18.53 10.68
C THR A 45 -10.67 19.12 12.09
N LYS A 46 -11.58 18.62 12.94
CA LYS A 46 -11.78 19.07 14.33
C LYS A 46 -11.51 18.00 15.36
N GLY A 47 -11.68 16.72 15.02
CA GLY A 47 -11.44 15.59 15.89
C GLY A 47 -9.95 15.30 16.08
N ASN A 48 -9.64 14.48 17.10
CA ASN A 48 -8.26 14.13 17.46
C ASN A 48 -7.85 12.72 17.02
N PHE A 49 -8.80 11.78 16.85
CA PHE A 49 -8.50 10.38 16.55
C PHE A 49 -7.65 10.20 15.27
N VAL A 50 -7.98 10.90 14.19
CA VAL A 50 -7.21 10.82 12.93
C VAL A 50 -5.80 11.38 13.10
N LYS A 51 -5.64 12.53 13.77
CA LYS A 51 -4.30 13.12 14.03
C LYS A 51 -3.44 12.21 14.91
N THR A 52 -4.05 11.57 15.90
CA THR A 52 -3.36 10.58 16.74
C THR A 52 -2.92 9.38 15.91
N LEU A 53 -3.80 8.84 15.06
CA LEU A 53 -3.46 7.74 14.15
C LEU A 53 -2.32 8.11 13.20
N GLU A 54 -2.39 9.28 12.56
CA GLU A 54 -1.35 9.79 11.65
C GLU A 54 0.01 9.88 12.35
N LYS A 55 0.04 10.44 13.57
CA LYS A 55 1.28 10.52 14.35
C LYS A 55 1.84 9.14 14.67
N LEU A 56 1.00 8.23 15.18
CA LEU A 56 1.43 6.88 15.55
C LEU A 56 1.91 6.08 14.33
N LEU A 57 1.25 6.23 13.19
CA LEU A 57 1.63 5.57 11.94
C LEU A 57 2.96 6.11 11.41
N ALA A 58 3.16 7.44 11.43
CA ALA A 58 4.41 8.05 11.03
C ALA A 58 5.59 7.55 11.90
N GLU A 59 5.39 7.47 13.22
CA GLU A 59 6.36 6.93 14.17
C GLU A 59 6.64 5.43 13.92
N LEU A 60 5.59 4.63 13.69
CA LEU A 60 5.70 3.19 13.43
C LEU A 60 6.51 2.90 12.16
N VAL A 61 6.15 3.56 11.06
CA VAL A 61 6.76 3.35 9.74
C VAL A 61 8.17 3.97 9.70
N GLY A 62 8.40 5.06 10.42
CA GLY A 62 9.67 5.80 10.46
C GLY A 62 9.73 6.94 9.44
N VAL A 63 8.58 7.57 9.15
CA VAL A 63 8.45 8.69 8.20
C VAL A 63 8.12 9.98 8.93
N LYS A 64 8.38 11.13 8.28
CA LYS A 64 8.11 12.44 8.87
C LYS A 64 6.61 12.77 8.91
N TYR A 65 5.84 12.28 7.95
CA TYR A 65 4.42 12.58 7.79
C TYR A 65 3.66 11.31 7.41
N ALA A 66 2.44 11.18 7.93
CA ALA A 66 1.43 10.26 7.45
C ALA A 66 0.09 11.00 7.41
N TYR A 67 -0.79 10.63 6.47
CA TYR A 67 -2.08 11.29 6.27
C TYR A 67 -3.21 10.27 6.17
N GLY A 68 -4.26 10.45 6.98
CA GLY A 68 -5.42 9.58 7.00
C GLY A 68 -6.31 9.80 5.79
N CYS A 69 -6.46 8.77 4.95
CA CYS A 69 -7.37 8.75 3.81
C CYS A 69 -8.61 7.88 4.09
N ALA A 70 -9.67 8.06 3.30
CA ALA A 70 -10.91 7.30 3.47
C ALA A 70 -10.81 5.83 3.03
N SER A 71 -9.82 5.50 2.17
CA SER A 71 -9.53 4.14 1.70
C SER A 71 -8.12 4.08 1.09
N GLY A 72 -7.61 2.87 0.82
CA GLY A 72 -6.36 2.68 0.08
C GLY A 72 -6.41 3.28 -1.33
N SER A 73 -7.52 3.11 -2.07
CA SER A 73 -7.69 3.75 -3.38
C SER A 73 -7.66 5.28 -3.31
N ALA A 74 -8.23 5.87 -2.25
CA ALA A 74 -8.15 7.31 -2.02
C ALA A 74 -6.72 7.75 -1.71
N ALA A 75 -5.95 6.96 -0.97
CA ALA A 75 -4.54 7.24 -0.69
C ALA A 75 -3.69 7.22 -1.98
N VAL A 76 -3.85 6.20 -2.82
CA VAL A 76 -3.19 6.12 -4.13
C VAL A 76 -3.58 7.31 -5.01
N HIS A 77 -4.85 7.71 -5.01
CA HIS A 77 -5.30 8.88 -5.77
C HIS A 77 -4.66 10.18 -5.30
N VAL A 78 -4.58 10.40 -3.98
CA VAL A 78 -3.90 11.57 -3.41
C VAL A 78 -2.39 11.53 -3.73
N ALA A 79 -1.76 10.35 -3.69
CA ALA A 79 -0.35 10.20 -4.05
C ALA A 79 -0.09 10.57 -5.51
N ILE A 80 -0.91 10.07 -6.45
CA ILE A 80 -0.81 10.44 -7.86
C ILE A 80 -1.10 11.93 -8.06
N ALA A 81 -2.09 12.49 -7.36
CA ALA A 81 -2.34 13.93 -7.40
C ALA A 81 -1.14 14.77 -6.94
N ALA A 82 -0.38 14.28 -5.95
CA ALA A 82 0.84 14.95 -5.49
C ALA A 82 2.00 14.86 -6.49
N ILE A 83 2.02 13.85 -7.37
CA ILE A 83 2.94 13.78 -8.51
C ILE A 83 2.60 14.82 -9.59
N ASP A 84 1.35 15.27 -9.64
CA ASP A 84 0.85 16.29 -10.57
C ASP A 84 1.08 15.89 -12.05
N PRO A 85 0.50 14.76 -12.52
CA PRO A 85 0.56 14.36 -13.92
C PRO A 85 -0.36 15.23 -14.79
N GLU A 86 0.05 15.46 -16.03
CA GLU A 86 -0.81 16.03 -17.06
C GLU A 86 -1.58 14.92 -17.81
N PRO A 87 -2.75 15.21 -18.41
CA PRO A 87 -3.46 14.24 -19.23
C PRO A 87 -2.57 13.65 -20.34
N GLY A 88 -2.49 12.32 -20.39
CA GLY A 88 -1.63 11.59 -21.33
C GLY A 88 -0.24 11.24 -20.80
N ASP A 89 0.16 11.73 -19.62
CA ASP A 89 1.34 11.24 -18.91
C ASP A 89 1.18 9.75 -18.59
N GLU A 90 2.29 9.02 -18.60
CA GLU A 90 2.31 7.57 -18.37
C GLU A 90 2.72 7.26 -16.94
N ILE A 91 1.96 6.39 -16.28
CA ILE A 91 2.30 5.86 -14.96
C ILE A 91 2.53 4.36 -15.11
N ILE A 92 3.78 3.94 -14.90
CA ILE A 92 4.13 2.53 -14.96
C ILE A 92 3.59 1.84 -13.70
N THR A 93 2.96 0.70 -13.85
CA THR A 93 2.41 -0.07 -12.72
C THR A 93 2.45 -1.57 -12.97
N THR A 94 2.10 -2.35 -11.97
CA THR A 94 2.07 -3.81 -12.04
C THR A 94 0.89 -4.33 -12.85
N SER A 95 1.13 -5.37 -13.64
CA SER A 95 0.09 -6.09 -14.39
C SER A 95 -0.81 -6.98 -13.52
N ILE A 96 -0.39 -7.29 -12.29
CA ILE A 96 -1.18 -8.03 -11.29
C ILE A 96 -1.43 -7.13 -10.07
N THR A 97 -2.63 -6.58 -9.96
CA THR A 97 -3.06 -5.72 -8.84
C THR A 97 -4.59 -5.60 -8.74
N ASP A 98 -5.07 -4.88 -7.73
CA ASP A 98 -6.48 -4.52 -7.55
C ASP A 98 -6.87 -3.25 -8.33
N MET A 99 -8.15 -3.10 -8.65
CA MET A 99 -8.68 -1.91 -9.34
C MET A 99 -8.42 -0.61 -8.57
N GLY A 100 -8.25 -0.67 -7.25
CA GLY A 100 -7.87 0.45 -6.40
C GLY A 100 -6.52 1.09 -6.75
N ALA A 101 -5.60 0.35 -7.38
CA ALA A 101 -4.31 0.86 -7.85
C ALA A 101 -4.38 1.49 -9.25
N LEU A 102 -5.35 1.08 -10.08
CA LEU A 102 -5.48 1.50 -11.48
C LEU A 102 -6.44 2.66 -11.69
N THR A 103 -7.62 2.61 -11.06
CA THR A 103 -8.64 3.65 -11.21
C THR A 103 -8.12 5.05 -10.89
N PRO A 104 -7.23 5.27 -9.90
CA PRO A 104 -6.71 6.60 -9.63
C PRO A 104 -5.83 7.18 -10.73
N ILE A 105 -5.06 6.34 -11.45
CA ILE A 105 -4.26 6.76 -12.61
C ILE A 105 -5.21 7.34 -13.68
N VAL A 106 -6.28 6.61 -13.98
CA VAL A 106 -7.26 7.00 -14.99
C VAL A 106 -8.06 8.24 -14.56
N TYR A 107 -8.40 8.37 -13.28
CA TYR A 107 -9.11 9.55 -12.77
C TYR A 107 -8.31 10.84 -12.91
N GLN A 108 -6.99 10.75 -12.95
CA GLN A 108 -6.09 11.89 -13.20
C GLN A 108 -5.78 12.09 -14.69
N GLY A 109 -6.44 11.36 -15.59
CA GLY A 109 -6.22 11.48 -17.04
C GLY A 109 -4.88 10.90 -17.52
N ALA A 110 -4.14 10.24 -16.64
CA ALA A 110 -2.90 9.55 -16.97
C ALA A 110 -3.17 8.17 -17.60
N ILE A 111 -2.15 7.63 -18.26
CA ILE A 111 -2.20 6.35 -18.96
C ILE A 111 -1.46 5.29 -18.12
N PRO A 112 -2.13 4.23 -17.65
CA PRO A 112 -1.43 3.13 -16.99
C PRO A 112 -0.61 2.35 -18.03
N VAL A 113 0.68 2.16 -17.74
CA VAL A 113 1.59 1.32 -18.53
C VAL A 113 1.98 0.11 -17.69
N PHE A 114 1.63 -1.08 -18.17
CA PHE A 114 1.83 -2.31 -17.38
C PHE A 114 3.21 -2.90 -17.60
N ALA A 115 3.97 -3.03 -16.50
CA ALA A 115 5.16 -3.87 -16.44
C ALA A 115 4.76 -5.32 -16.11
N ASP A 116 5.52 -6.27 -16.68
CA ASP A 116 5.36 -7.69 -16.33
C ASP A 116 5.84 -7.97 -14.90
N VAL A 117 5.54 -9.14 -14.35
CA VAL A 117 5.90 -9.50 -12.98
C VAL A 117 6.84 -10.70 -12.93
N ASP A 118 7.66 -10.79 -11.89
CA ASP A 118 8.41 -12.00 -11.61
C ASP A 118 7.44 -13.15 -11.25
N PRO A 119 7.53 -14.33 -11.90
CA PRO A 119 6.56 -15.40 -11.71
C PRO A 119 6.59 -16.06 -10.32
N LYS A 120 7.60 -15.76 -9.48
CA LYS A 120 7.71 -16.32 -8.13
C LYS A 120 7.12 -15.39 -7.07
N THR A 121 7.40 -14.10 -7.17
CA THR A 121 6.98 -13.08 -6.22
C THR A 121 5.69 -12.37 -6.65
N TRP A 122 5.38 -12.42 -7.94
CA TRP A 122 4.27 -11.70 -8.60
C TRP A 122 4.35 -10.18 -8.47
N ASN A 123 5.54 -9.68 -8.11
CA ASN A 123 5.85 -8.26 -8.06
C ASN A 123 6.61 -7.86 -9.32
N VAL A 124 6.45 -6.60 -9.72
CA VAL A 124 7.33 -5.97 -10.71
C VAL A 124 8.77 -5.90 -10.20
N THR A 125 9.72 -5.96 -11.13
CA THR A 125 11.16 -5.79 -10.91
C THR A 125 11.69 -4.60 -11.71
N ALA A 126 12.90 -4.12 -11.38
CA ALA A 126 13.56 -3.10 -12.18
C ALA A 126 13.71 -3.54 -13.65
N GLU A 127 14.04 -4.82 -13.89
CA GLU A 127 14.16 -5.40 -15.23
C GLU A 127 12.85 -5.35 -16.02
N THR A 128 11.70 -5.60 -15.37
CA THR A 128 10.39 -5.52 -16.03
C THR A 128 9.88 -4.09 -16.22
N ILE A 129 10.33 -3.15 -15.37
CA ILE A 129 9.93 -1.73 -15.42
C ILE A 129 10.73 -0.98 -16.49
N GLU A 130 12.04 -1.21 -16.59
CA GLU A 130 12.92 -0.48 -17.51
C GLU A 130 12.41 -0.43 -18.97
N PRO A 131 11.96 -1.53 -19.61
CA PRO A 131 11.46 -1.49 -20.99
C PRO A 131 10.14 -0.73 -21.16
N CYS A 132 9.42 -0.43 -20.07
CA CYS A 132 8.18 0.33 -20.09
C CYS A 132 8.40 1.84 -20.00
N ILE A 133 9.63 2.28 -19.69
CA ILE A 133 9.95 3.71 -19.55
C ILE A 133 9.94 4.39 -20.92
N SER A 134 9.29 5.55 -20.97
CA SER A 134 9.19 6.42 -22.13
C SER A 134 9.43 7.88 -21.72
N ASP A 135 9.51 8.78 -22.70
CA ASP A 135 9.60 10.23 -22.44
C ASP A 135 8.34 10.80 -21.76
N ARG A 136 7.24 10.04 -21.70
CA ARG A 136 6.01 10.41 -20.98
C ARG A 136 5.90 9.78 -19.59
N THR A 137 6.85 8.95 -19.18
CA THR A 137 6.79 8.32 -17.85
C THR A 137 6.92 9.37 -16.76
N LYS A 138 5.84 9.54 -16.00
CA LYS A 138 5.72 10.53 -14.94
C LYS A 138 5.95 9.93 -13.55
N ALA A 139 5.61 8.66 -13.36
CA ALA A 139 5.83 7.93 -12.12
C ALA A 139 5.87 6.42 -12.34
N ILE A 140 6.38 5.72 -11.33
CA ILE A 140 6.24 4.27 -11.17
C ILE A 140 5.41 4.01 -9.91
N ILE A 141 4.41 3.14 -9.99
CA ILE A 141 3.67 2.62 -8.84
C ILE A 141 3.99 1.14 -8.69
N VAL A 142 4.52 0.75 -7.53
CA VAL A 142 4.80 -0.65 -7.21
C VAL A 142 3.82 -1.14 -6.14
N THR A 143 3.11 -2.24 -6.41
CA THR A 143 2.26 -2.88 -5.40
C THR A 143 3.05 -4.00 -4.72
N HIS A 144 3.12 -3.98 -3.39
CA HIS A 144 3.73 -5.05 -2.61
C HIS A 144 2.73 -6.18 -2.38
N LEU A 145 2.62 -7.06 -3.39
CA LEU A 145 1.56 -8.04 -3.46
C LEU A 145 1.65 -9.07 -2.33
N PHE A 146 0.50 -9.40 -1.72
CA PHE A 146 0.36 -10.42 -0.68
C PHE A 146 1.26 -10.24 0.54
N GLY A 147 1.66 -9.00 0.83
CA GLY A 147 2.55 -8.66 1.93
C GLY A 147 4.02 -8.95 1.67
N ASN A 148 4.38 -9.32 0.44
CA ASN A 148 5.75 -9.51 -0.01
C ASN A 148 6.26 -8.21 -0.65
N PRO A 149 7.28 -7.54 -0.07
CA PRO A 149 7.89 -6.37 -0.67
C PRO A 149 8.45 -6.61 -2.08
N CYS A 150 8.36 -5.60 -2.94
CA CYS A 150 9.14 -5.55 -4.17
C CYS A 150 10.63 -5.43 -3.83
N ASN A 151 11.53 -5.74 -4.77
CA ASN A 151 12.95 -5.44 -4.60
C ASN A 151 13.19 -3.92 -4.75
N MET A 152 12.91 -3.18 -3.69
CA MET A 152 12.96 -1.72 -3.70
C MET A 152 14.38 -1.17 -3.88
N THR A 153 15.43 -1.96 -3.60
CA THR A 153 16.81 -1.53 -3.82
C THR A 153 17.05 -1.25 -5.31
N GLU A 154 16.75 -2.23 -6.16
CA GLU A 154 16.97 -2.13 -7.61
C GLU A 154 15.99 -1.18 -8.28
N ILE A 155 14.72 -1.19 -7.83
CA ILE A 155 13.69 -0.31 -8.38
C ILE A 155 14.03 1.16 -8.10
N MET A 156 14.46 1.49 -6.88
CA MET A 156 14.88 2.86 -6.55
C MET A 156 16.17 3.26 -7.27
N GLU A 157 17.10 2.34 -7.51
CA GLU A 157 18.30 2.62 -8.31
C GLU A 157 17.93 2.99 -9.75
N LEU A 158 17.08 2.20 -10.41
CA LEU A 158 16.56 2.49 -11.74
C LEU A 158 15.82 3.84 -11.76
N ALA A 159 14.84 4.02 -10.87
CA ALA A 159 14.00 5.20 -10.83
C ALA A 159 14.81 6.48 -10.61
N ARG A 160 15.78 6.47 -9.68
CA ARG A 160 16.69 7.61 -9.44
C ARG A 160 17.58 7.90 -10.64
N SER A 161 18.08 6.88 -11.33
CA SER A 161 18.90 7.08 -12.54
C SER A 161 18.14 7.80 -13.67
N ARG A 162 16.81 7.70 -13.67
CA ARG A 162 15.91 8.33 -14.65
C ARG A 162 15.16 9.54 -14.09
N ASN A 163 15.37 9.89 -12.82
CA ASN A 163 14.63 10.94 -12.12
C ASN A 163 13.11 10.76 -12.17
N ILE A 164 12.64 9.52 -12.00
CA ILE A 164 11.22 9.17 -11.98
C ILE A 164 10.81 8.89 -10.53
N PRO A 165 9.76 9.54 -9.99
CA PRO A 165 9.28 9.27 -8.64
C PRO A 165 8.62 7.89 -8.53
N VAL A 166 8.74 7.27 -7.36
CA VAL A 166 8.16 5.97 -7.04
C VAL A 166 7.09 6.11 -5.96
N ILE A 167 5.90 5.61 -6.24
CA ILE A 167 4.82 5.41 -5.27
C ILE A 167 4.81 3.93 -4.86
N GLU A 168 4.90 3.66 -3.55
CA GLU A 168 4.68 2.33 -2.99
C GLU A 168 3.19 2.16 -2.64
N ASP A 169 2.51 1.21 -3.27
CA ASP A 169 1.19 0.72 -2.87
C ASP A 169 1.37 -0.44 -1.88
N CYS A 170 1.19 -0.11 -0.60
CA CYS A 170 1.37 -0.99 0.54
C CYS A 170 0.03 -1.52 1.09
N ALA A 171 -1.07 -1.44 0.32
CA ALA A 171 -2.40 -1.86 0.78
C ALA A 171 -2.44 -3.29 1.33
N GLN A 172 -1.56 -4.17 0.82
CA GLN A 172 -1.44 -5.57 1.25
C GLN A 172 -0.18 -5.86 2.09
N ALA A 173 0.65 -4.85 2.38
CA ALA A 173 1.98 -5.01 2.95
C ALA A 173 2.21 -4.20 4.23
N TYR A 174 1.14 -3.98 5.00
CA TYR A 174 1.22 -3.29 6.28
C TYR A 174 2.24 -3.95 7.22
N GLY A 175 3.24 -3.19 7.66
CA GLY A 175 4.32 -3.65 8.54
C GLY A 175 5.40 -4.51 7.87
N ALA A 176 5.29 -4.79 6.57
CA ALA A 176 6.34 -5.49 5.83
C ALA A 176 7.60 -4.62 5.73
N LYS A 177 8.76 -5.27 5.54
CA LYS A 177 10.06 -4.60 5.50
C LYS A 177 10.91 -5.11 4.35
N HIS A 178 11.57 -4.19 3.67
CA HIS A 178 12.66 -4.50 2.74
C HIS A 178 13.98 -4.03 3.36
N ASN A 179 14.96 -4.92 3.49
CA ASN A 179 16.27 -4.63 4.11
C ASN A 179 16.18 -3.94 5.48
N GLY A 180 15.17 -4.30 6.29
CA GLY A 180 14.95 -3.77 7.63
C GLY A 180 14.19 -2.43 7.70
N GLN A 181 13.93 -1.79 6.56
CA GLN A 181 13.13 -0.57 6.45
C GLN A 181 11.69 -0.92 6.09
N HIS A 182 10.70 -0.23 6.67
CA HIS A 182 9.29 -0.46 6.33
C HIS A 182 9.02 -0.05 4.88
N VAL A 183 8.27 -0.88 4.17
CA VAL A 183 7.72 -0.47 2.88
C VAL A 183 6.71 0.66 3.06
N GLY A 184 6.61 1.54 2.08
CA GLY A 184 5.90 2.82 2.16
C GLY A 184 6.76 3.96 2.73
N SER A 185 8.04 3.70 3.03
CA SER A 185 9.02 4.71 3.45
C SER A 185 10.26 4.79 2.55
N ILE A 186 10.31 3.98 1.50
CA ILE A 186 11.50 3.77 0.66
C ILE A 186 11.39 4.57 -0.63
N GLY A 187 10.21 4.56 -1.26
CA GLY A 187 9.83 5.40 -2.38
C GLY A 187 9.59 6.86 -1.96
N ASP A 188 9.14 7.66 -2.92
CA ASP A 188 8.86 9.07 -2.71
C ASP A 188 7.53 9.29 -1.96
N ILE A 189 6.56 8.39 -2.15
CA ILE A 189 5.27 8.38 -1.44
C ILE A 189 4.85 6.93 -1.17
N GLY A 190 4.36 6.63 0.03
CA GLY A 190 3.78 5.32 0.39
C GLY A 190 2.28 5.42 0.70
N CYS A 191 1.51 4.43 0.26
CA CYS A 191 0.04 4.37 0.38
C CYS A 191 -0.43 3.12 1.11
#